data_AF-G6FYS1-F1
#
_entry.id   AF-G6FYS1-F1
#
_cell.length_a   1.000
_cell.length_b   1.000
_cell.length_c   1.000
_cell.angle_alpha   90.00
_cell.angle_beta   90.00
_cell.angle_gamma   90.00
#
_symmetry.space_group_name_H-M   'P 1'
#
loop_
_entity.id
_entity.type
_entity.pdbx_description
1 polymer ?
#
loop_
_entity_poly.entity_id
_entity_poly.type
_entity_poly.pdbx_seq_one_letter_code
_entity_poly.pdbx_strand_id
1 'polypeptide(L)' 'MPQSFKISSARKYLVTQMSNTQNFYIVKRPAGNCEIIPSNKVAGDDNPEVMEKWGPFESPGEAIARRVGLIRAGKCQPV' A
#
# COMPACT_ATOMS: atom_id res chain seq x y z
N MET A 1 1.00 40.87 38.97
CA MET A 1 0.45 40.38 37.69
C MET A 1 1.24 39.15 37.26
N PRO A 2 0.78 37.91 37.53
CA PRO A 2 1.43 36.71 37.00
C PRO A 2 0.85 36.30 35.64
N GLN A 3 1.75 35.91 34.74
CA GLN A 3 1.52 35.58 33.34
C GLN A 3 0.75 34.26 33.17
N SER A 4 -0.31 34.26 32.37
CA SER A 4 -0.95 33.04 31.88
C SER A 4 -0.32 32.61 30.56
N PHE A 5 0.60 31.65 30.63
CA PHE A 5 0.97 30.80 29.50
C PHE A 5 -0.14 29.76 29.32
N LYS A 6 -1.06 29.97 28.38
CA LYS A 6 -1.97 28.91 27.92
C LYS A 6 -1.26 28.14 26.81
N ILE A 7 -0.86 26.93 27.17
CA ILE A 7 -0.11 25.97 26.37
C ILE A 7 -0.85 25.67 25.07
N SER A 8 -0.11 25.88 23.99
CA SER A 8 -0.34 25.37 22.65
C SER A 8 -0.52 23.86 22.67
N SER A 9 -1.73 23.34 22.50
CA SER A 9 -1.95 21.96 22.06
C SER A 9 -3.37 21.73 21.59
N ALA A 10 -3.62 22.04 20.33
CA ALA A 10 -4.70 21.43 19.56
C ALA A 10 -4.12 20.77 18.31
N ARG A 11 -3.04 19.99 18.47
CA ARG A 11 -2.84 18.84 17.59
C ARG A 11 -3.94 17.86 17.98
N LYS A 12 -5.10 18.02 17.34
CA LYS A 12 -6.03 16.92 17.11
C LYS A 12 -5.17 15.78 16.57
N TYR A 13 -4.77 14.88 17.46
CA TYR A 13 -4.51 13.51 17.09
C TYR A 13 -5.85 12.97 16.58
N LEU A 14 -6.17 13.31 15.34
CA LEU A 14 -7.09 12.52 14.54
C LEU A 14 -6.28 11.28 14.15
N VAL A 15 -6.04 10.40 15.12
CA VAL A 15 -5.75 9.02 14.81
C VAL A 15 -7.07 8.48 14.29
N THR A 16 -7.31 8.67 13.00
CA THR A 16 -8.25 7.84 12.27
C THR A 16 -7.63 6.46 12.27
N GLN A 17 -7.90 5.68 13.32
CA GLN A 17 -7.86 4.24 13.24
C GLN A 17 -8.95 3.84 12.24
N MET A 18 -8.62 3.96 10.96
CA MET A 18 -9.32 3.25 9.92
C MET A 18 -8.88 1.80 10.12
N SER A 19 -9.66 1.00 10.85
CA SER A 19 -9.63 -0.46 10.73
C SER A 19 -10.17 -0.83 9.36
N ASN A 20 -9.52 -0.32 8.32
CA ASN A 20 -9.77 -0.68 6.95
C ASN A 20 -8.88 -1.88 6.75
N THR A 21 -9.49 -3.05 6.60
CA THR A 21 -8.80 -4.23 6.08
C THR A 21 -8.34 -3.83 4.68
N GLN A 22 -7.17 -3.19 4.61
CA GLN A 22 -6.63 -2.65 3.38
C GLN A 22 -6.00 -3.82 2.68
N ASN A 23 -6.76 -4.43 1.78
CA ASN A 23 -6.25 -5.52 1.00
C ASN A 23 -5.16 -4.99 0.05
N PHE A 24 -4.08 -5.73 -0.17
CA PHE A 24 -2.99 -5.37 -1.06
C PHE A 24 -3.03 -6.25 -2.29
N TYR A 25 -2.68 -5.67 -3.42
CA TYR A 25 -2.58 -6.37 -4.69
C TYR A 25 -1.19 -6.14 -5.27
N ILE A 26 -0.62 -7.18 -5.85
CA ILE A 26 0.60 -7.10 -6.62
C ILE A 26 0.18 -6.99 -8.08
N VAL A 27 0.56 -5.91 -8.75
CA VAL A 27 0.33 -5.73 -10.18
C VAL A 27 1.65 -5.79 -10.93
N LYS A 28 1.68 -6.60 -11.98
CA LYS A 28 2.80 -6.67 -12.93
C LYS A 28 2.61 -5.66 -14.04
N ARG A 29 3.59 -4.79 -14.20
CA ARG A 29 3.65 -3.82 -15.30
C ARG A 29 4.33 -4.45 -16.53
N PRO A 30 4.04 -3.98 -17.76
CA PRO A 30 4.71 -4.44 -18.98
C PRO A 30 6.22 -4.17 -18.96
N ALA A 31 6.67 -3.21 -18.15
CA ALA A 31 8.08 -2.98 -17.88
C ALA A 31 8.77 -4.15 -17.13
N GLY A 32 8.03 -5.18 -16.69
CA GLY A 32 8.56 -6.31 -15.92
C GLY A 32 8.62 -6.05 -14.41
N ASN A 33 8.34 -4.83 -13.98
CA ASN A 33 8.29 -4.43 -12.57
C ASN A 33 6.97 -4.84 -11.93
N CYS A 34 7.04 -5.24 -10.66
CA CYS A 34 5.86 -5.56 -9.86
C CYS A 34 5.69 -4.57 -8.73
N GLU A 35 4.53 -3.94 -8.66
CA GLU A 35 4.17 -2.95 -7.64
C GLU A 35 3.11 -3.52 -6.71
N ILE A 36 3.22 -3.17 -5.43
CA ILE A 36 2.22 -3.52 -4.43
C ILE A 36 1.36 -2.28 -4.20
N ILE A 37 0.09 -2.38 -4.56
CA ILE A 37 -0.88 -1.30 -4.39
C ILE A 37 -1.98 -1.72 -3.41
N PRO A 38 -2.37 -0.86 -2.46
CA PRO A 38 -3.49 -1.13 -1.57
C PRO A 38 -4.82 -1.00 -2.33
N SER A 39 -5.85 -1.74 -1.92
CA SER A 39 -7.16 -1.85 -2.56
C SER A 39 -7.84 -0.50 -2.74
N ASN A 40 -7.61 0.40 -1.79
CA ASN A 40 -8.08 1.77 -1.80
C ASN A 40 -7.35 2.68 -2.82
N LYS A 41 -6.23 2.22 -3.38
CA LYS A 41 -5.60 2.79 -4.58
C LYS A 41 -5.83 1.96 -5.86
N VAL A 42 -6.45 0.78 -5.75
CA VAL A 42 -7.00 0.02 -6.90
C VAL A 42 -8.34 0.67 -7.33
N ALA A 43 -8.35 1.99 -7.49
CA ALA A 43 -9.55 2.74 -7.91
C ALA A 43 -9.66 2.83 -9.45
N GLY A 44 -9.03 1.89 -10.16
CA GLY A 44 -9.09 1.81 -11.62
C GLY A 44 -8.58 0.44 -12.06
N ASP A 45 -9.52 -0.48 -12.31
CA ASP A 45 -9.27 -1.73 -13.06
C ASP A 45 -8.79 -1.42 -14.50
N ASP A 46 -8.87 -0.15 -14.92
CA ASP A 46 -8.50 0.34 -16.25
C ASP A 46 -7.09 0.93 -16.33
N ASN A 47 -6.11 0.40 -15.60
CA ASN A 47 -4.72 0.67 -15.95
C ASN A 47 -4.32 -0.28 -17.09
N PRO A 48 -4.23 0.17 -18.35
CA PRO A 48 -3.83 -0.68 -19.49
C PRO A 48 -2.41 -1.24 -19.34
N GLU A 49 -1.69 -0.78 -18.32
CA GLU A 49 -0.34 -1.22 -17.96
C GLU A 49 -0.32 -2.36 -16.93
N VAL A 50 -1.44 -3.00 -16.58
CA VAL A 50 -1.42 -4.19 -15.71
C VAL A 50 -1.52 -5.45 -16.56
N MET A 51 -0.41 -6.17 -16.71
CA MET A 51 -0.40 -7.45 -17.42
C MET A 51 -0.96 -8.59 -16.57
N GLU A 52 -0.69 -8.58 -15.26
CA GLU A 52 -1.05 -9.66 -14.34
C GLU A 52 -1.28 -9.06 -12.95
N LYS A 53 -2.32 -9.52 -12.23
CA LYS A 53 -2.58 -9.10 -10.85
C LYS A 53 -2.68 -10.31 -9.92
N TRP A 54 -2.12 -10.19 -8.73
CA TRP A 54 -2.19 -11.21 -7.67
C TRP A 54 -2.63 -10.55 -6.35
N GLY A 55 -3.53 -11.21 -5.64
CA GLY A 55 -4.15 -10.71 -4.39
C GLY A 55 -5.62 -11.11 -4.34
N PRO A 56 -6.39 -10.68 -3.34
CA PRO A 56 -6.06 -9.72 -2.27
C PRO A 56 -5.22 -10.31 -1.12
N PHE A 57 -4.27 -9.53 -0.61
CA PHE A 57 -3.51 -9.85 0.60
C PHE A 57 -3.95 -8.97 1.77
N GLU A 58 -4.17 -9.54 2.94
CA GLU A 58 -4.67 -8.77 4.10
C GLU A 58 -3.56 -7.98 4.81
N SER A 59 -2.30 -8.29 4.48
CA SER A 59 -1.13 -7.66 5.08
C SER A 59 -0.12 -7.24 4.00
N PRO A 60 0.55 -6.08 4.17
CA PRO A 60 1.62 -5.68 3.27
C PRO A 60 2.79 -6.66 3.31
N GLY A 61 3.06 -7.29 4.46
CA GLY A 61 4.11 -8.29 4.60
C GLY A 61 3.86 -9.52 3.73
N GLU A 62 2.60 -9.94 3.61
CA GLU A 62 2.21 -11.07 2.75
C GLU A 62 2.36 -10.71 1.27
N ALA A 63 1.92 -9.51 0.88
CA ALA A 63 2.12 -9.00 -0.49
C ALA A 63 3.61 -8.90 -0.85
N ILE A 64 4.47 -8.51 0.09
CA ILE A 64 5.93 -8.47 -0.12
C ILE A 64 6.49 -9.88 -0.29
N ALA A 65 6.13 -10.82 0.58
CA ALA A 65 6.59 -12.21 0.48
C ALA A 65 6.19 -12.85 -0.86
N ARG A 66 4.96 -12.59 -1.31
CA ARG A 66 4.44 -13.04 -2.61
C ARG A 66 5.15 -12.37 -3.77
N ARG A 67 5.43 -11.07 -3.70
CA ARG A 67 6.24 -10.36 -4.70
C ARG A 67 7.63 -10.97 -4.82
N VAL A 68 8.30 -11.26 -3.71
CA VAL A 68 9.62 -11.93 -3.71
C VAL A 68 9.52 -13.33 -4.33
N GLY A 69 8.46 -14.08 -4.02
CA GLY A 69 8.17 -15.35 -4.68
C GLY A 69 8.04 -15.22 -6.19
N LEU A 70 7.32 -14.19 -6.67
CA LEU A 70 7.18 -13.90 -8.09
C LEU A 70 8.50 -13.46 -8.74
N ILE A 71 9.38 -12.78 -8.02
CA ILE A 71 10.75 -12.47 -8.47
C ILE A 71 11.55 -13.77 -8.67
N ARG A 72 11.52 -14.68 -7.69
CA ARG A 72 12.21 -15.97 -7.78
C ARG A 72 11.65 -16.88 -8.89
N ALA A 73 10.36 -16.74 -9.21
CA ALA A 73 9.71 -17.42 -10.33
C ALA A 73 9.99 -16.77 -11.70
N GLY A 74 10.75 -15.67 -11.76
CA GLY A 74 11.03 -14.93 -13.00
C GLY A 74 9.83 -14.14 -13.55
N LYS A 75 8.76 -13.99 -12.76
CA LYS A 75 7.56 -13.24 -13.16
C LYS A 75 7.74 -11.73 -12.98
N CYS A 76 8.57 -11.33 -12.02
CA CYS A 76 8.84 -9.94 -11.67
C CYS A 76 10.34 -9.69 -11.66
N GLN A 77 10.77 -8.50 -12.09
CA GLN A 77 12.16 -8.09 -11.96
C GLN A 77 12.41 -7.41 -10.61
N PRO A 78 13.53 -7.73 -9.93
CA PRO A 78 14.04 -6.90 -8.85
C PRO A 78 14.62 -5.62 -9.46
N VAL A 79 14.27 -4.47 -8.88
CA VAL A 79 14.84 -3.16 -9.21
C VAL A 79 15.90 -2.77 -8.19
#